data_AF-K1TAK1-F1
#
_entry.id   AF-K1TAK1-F1
#
_cell.length_a   1.000
_cell.length_b   1.000
_cell.length_c   1.000
_cell.angle_alpha   90.00
_cell.angle_beta   90.00
_cell.angle_gamma   90.00
#
_symmetry.space_group_name_H-M   'P 1'
#
loop_
_entity.id
_entity.type
_entity.pdbx_description
1 polymer ?
#
loop_
_entity_poly.entity_id
_entity_poly.type
_entity_poly.pdbx_seq_one_letter_code
_entity_poly.pdbx_strand_id
1 'polypeptide(L)'
;MNMYVYDILRRNTDAEHPMTQREIQKRLESEYDMTVDRKAVKANLEDLINDGSYNIEYSTKIRFTPNRSTGEIEKSEILTGFYYNNVFTDSELRLLMDSVLFSKSIPMANKKELLVKLKDLSNKYFKFSTANIRFYEAADREINKELFYTIEVLDEAISNGLQVKFLYNEYGVDKKLHHRINKNGDVREYIINP
;
A
#
# COMPACT_ATOMS: atom_id res chain seq x y z
N MET A 1 -9.73 4.77 19.56
CA MET A 1 -9.66 3.31 19.82
C MET A 1 -9.93 2.51 18.55
N ASN A 2 -11.05 2.70 17.85
CA ASN A 2 -11.37 2.04 16.57
C ASN A 2 -10.19 1.99 15.59
N MET A 3 -9.53 3.13 15.33
CA MET A 3 -8.39 3.19 14.41
C MET A 3 -7.15 2.40 14.87
N TYR A 4 -6.95 2.21 16.17
CA TYR A 4 -5.84 1.40 16.70
C TYR A 4 -6.14 -0.10 16.52
N VAL A 5 -7.39 -0.53 16.73
CA VAL A 5 -7.81 -1.91 16.44
C VAL A 5 -7.64 -2.21 14.95
N TYR A 6 -8.04 -1.27 14.09
CA TYR A 6 -7.83 -1.39 12.65
C TYR A 6 -6.34 -1.48 12.27
N ASP A 7 -5.48 -0.60 12.80
CA ASP A 7 -4.04 -0.65 12.51
C ASP A 7 -3.39 -1.97 12.98
N ILE A 8 -3.79 -2.46 14.15
CA ILE A 8 -3.33 -3.76 14.66
C ILE A 8 -3.68 -4.88 13.69
N LEU A 9 -4.94 -4.96 13.25
CA LEU A 9 -5.38 -5.98 12.30
C LEU A 9 -4.61 -5.84 10.98
N ARG A 10 -4.58 -4.64 10.40
CA ARG A 10 -3.92 -4.35 9.13
C ARG A 10 -2.44 -4.78 9.12
N ARG A 11 -1.70 -4.51 10.19
CA ARG A 11 -0.24 -4.77 10.22
C ARG A 11 0.13 -6.16 10.70
N ASN A 12 -0.76 -6.82 11.42
CA ASN A 12 -0.43 -8.05 12.13
C ASN A 12 -1.28 -9.26 11.77
N THR A 13 -2.19 -9.18 10.82
CA THR A 13 -3.06 -10.29 10.44
C THR A 13 -3.19 -10.45 8.93
N ASP A 14 -3.51 -11.67 8.52
CA ASP A 14 -4.03 -12.08 7.21
C ASP A 14 -4.88 -13.35 7.44
N ALA A 15 -5.37 -13.95 6.35
CA ALA A 15 -6.18 -15.17 6.40
C ALA A 15 -5.49 -16.34 7.13
N GLU A 16 -4.16 -16.44 7.07
CA GLU A 16 -3.37 -17.49 7.72
C GLU A 16 -2.98 -17.12 9.17
N HIS A 17 -2.98 -15.82 9.49
CA HIS A 17 -2.60 -15.29 10.80
C HIS A 17 -3.72 -14.46 11.45
N PRO A 18 -4.91 -15.03 11.68
CA PRO A 18 -6.01 -14.30 12.31
C PRO A 18 -5.78 -14.09 13.81
N MET A 19 -6.47 -13.10 14.39
CA MET A 19 -6.37 -12.78 15.82
C MET A 19 -7.68 -12.95 16.58
N THR A 20 -7.54 -13.23 17.87
CA THR A 20 -8.63 -13.19 18.85
C THR A 20 -8.73 -11.81 19.50
N GLN A 21 -9.90 -11.49 20.06
CA GLN A 21 -10.09 -10.27 20.87
C GLN A 21 -9.04 -10.11 21.97
N ARG A 22 -8.59 -11.22 22.58
CA ARG A 22 -7.59 -11.20 23.64
C ARG A 22 -6.21 -10.81 23.12
N GLU A 23 -5.85 -11.25 21.92
CA GLU A 23 -4.57 -10.88 21.30
C GLU A 23 -4.58 -9.40 20.88
N ILE A 24 -5.70 -8.93 20.33
CA ILE A 24 -5.88 -7.50 20.00
C ILE A 24 -5.78 -6.65 21.27
N GLN A 25 -6.44 -7.06 22.36
CA GLN A 25 -6.36 -6.37 23.65
C GLN A 25 -4.91 -6.28 24.16
N LYS A 26 -4.16 -7.39 24.10
CA LYS A 26 -2.74 -7.40 24.50
C LYS A 26 -1.90 -6.46 23.64
N ARG A 27 -2.18 -6.36 22.34
CA ARG A 27 -1.45 -5.46 21.44
C ARG A 27 -1.79 -4.00 21.69
N LEU A 28 -3.06 -3.67 21.99
CA LEU A 28 -3.44 -2.32 22.41
C LEU A 28 -2.63 -1.87 23.63
N GLU A 29 -2.46 -2.76 24.60
CA GLU A 29 -1.64 -2.49 25.79
C GLU A 29 -0.15 -2.36 25.44
N SER A 30 0.42 -3.32 24.71
CA SER A 30 1.88 -3.34 24.46
C SER A 30 2.38 -2.34 23.41
N GLU A 31 1.57 -2.03 22.39
CA GLU A 31 1.98 -1.19 21.25
C GLU A 31 1.51 0.27 21.41
N TYR A 32 0.44 0.51 22.18
CA TYR A 32 -0.19 1.82 22.30
C TYR A 32 -0.39 2.29 23.75
N ASP A 33 0.13 1.55 24.74
CA ASP A 33 -0.04 1.84 26.18
C ASP A 33 -1.52 2.00 26.57
N MET A 34 -2.40 1.22 25.92
CA MET A 34 -3.85 1.35 26.03
C MET A 34 -4.47 0.13 26.69
N THR A 35 -4.65 0.19 28.02
CA THR A 35 -5.36 -0.84 28.77
C THR A 35 -6.87 -0.68 28.61
N VAL A 36 -7.50 -1.62 27.93
CA VAL A 36 -8.95 -1.63 27.66
C VAL A 36 -9.58 -2.94 28.09
N ASP A 37 -10.86 -2.90 28.44
CA ASP A 37 -11.61 -4.11 28.72
C ASP A 37 -11.97 -4.87 27.43
N ARG A 38 -12.28 -6.16 27.57
CA ARG A 38 -12.62 -7.01 26.42
C ARG A 38 -13.95 -6.62 25.75
N LYS A 39 -14.89 -6.00 26.46
CA LYS A 39 -16.17 -5.54 25.87
C LYS A 39 -15.94 -4.33 24.96
N ALA A 40 -15.03 -3.44 25.33
CA ALA A 40 -14.63 -2.30 24.52
C ALA A 40 -13.98 -2.77 23.20
N VAL A 41 -13.06 -3.75 23.27
CA VAL A 41 -12.48 -4.36 22.05
C VAL A 41 -13.56 -5.00 21.18
N LYS A 42 -14.50 -5.74 21.80
CA LYS A 42 -15.62 -6.36 21.09
C LYS A 42 -16.46 -5.30 20.35
N ALA A 43 -16.89 -4.25 21.06
CA ALA A 43 -17.69 -3.17 20.48
C ALA A 43 -16.97 -2.50 19.30
N ASN A 44 -15.67 -2.24 19.42
CA ASN A 44 -14.88 -1.62 18.34
C ASN A 44 -14.74 -2.52 17.12
N LEU A 45 -14.60 -3.84 17.32
CA LEU A 45 -14.61 -4.80 16.20
C LEU A 45 -15.97 -4.84 15.52
N GLU A 46 -17.06 -4.87 16.29
CA GLU A 46 -18.42 -4.84 15.73
C GLU A 46 -18.68 -3.54 14.97
N ASP A 47 -18.24 -2.39 15.49
CA ASP A 47 -18.36 -1.10 14.80
C ASP A 47 -17.62 -1.11 13.46
N LEU A 48 -16.35 -1.56 13.44
CA LEU A 48 -15.56 -1.63 12.21
C LEU A 48 -16.15 -2.59 11.17
N ILE A 49 -16.70 -3.72 11.62
CA ILE A 49 -17.35 -4.70 10.74
C ILE A 49 -18.66 -4.14 10.17
N ASN A 50 -19.48 -3.51 11.02
CA ASN A 50 -20.78 -2.97 10.61
C ASN A 50 -20.68 -1.76 9.68
N ASP A 51 -19.59 -0.99 9.79
CA ASP A 51 -19.30 0.11 8.86
C ASP A 51 -19.09 -0.39 7.43
N GLY A 52 -18.52 -1.60 7.26
CA GLY A 52 -18.38 -2.27 5.97
C GLY A 52 -17.32 -1.68 5.03
N SER A 53 -16.73 -0.52 5.35
CA SER A 53 -15.61 0.05 4.56
C SER A 53 -14.25 -0.52 4.94
N TYR A 54 -14.16 -1.14 6.12
CA TYR A 54 -12.95 -1.81 6.58
C TYR A 54 -12.98 -3.27 6.11
N ASN A 55 -12.01 -3.68 5.30
CA ASN A 55 -11.83 -5.08 4.86
C ASN A 55 -11.43 -5.99 6.03
N ILE A 56 -12.31 -6.17 7.01
CA ILE A 56 -12.09 -7.02 8.17
C ILE A 56 -12.96 -8.26 8.01
N GLU A 57 -12.29 -9.40 7.99
CA GLU A 57 -12.92 -10.70 7.95
C GLU A 57 -12.83 -11.36 9.32
N TYR A 58 -13.71 -12.30 9.58
CA TYR A 58 -13.77 -13.02 10.84
C TYR A 58 -14.35 -14.42 10.67
N SER A 59 -14.13 -15.25 11.68
CA SER A 59 -14.77 -16.55 11.84
C SER A 59 -15.78 -16.52 12.97
N THR A 60 -16.70 -17.47 12.96
CA THR A 60 -17.60 -17.70 14.10
C THR A 60 -17.22 -18.98 14.83
N LYS A 61 -17.46 -19.00 16.14
CA LYS A 61 -17.39 -20.22 16.93
C LYS A 61 -18.58 -20.32 17.87
N ILE A 62 -19.02 -21.54 18.08
CA ILE A 62 -20.08 -21.84 19.04
C ILE A 62 -19.49 -21.84 20.44
N ARG A 63 -20.16 -21.13 21.35
CA ARG A 63 -19.89 -21.13 22.77
C ARG A 63 -21.11 -21.61 23.54
N PHE A 64 -20.88 -22.60 24.39
CA PHE A 64 -21.84 -23.08 25.36
C PHE A 64 -21.65 -22.30 26.67
N THR A 65 -22.71 -21.67 27.15
CA THR A 65 -22.68 -20.88 28.38
C THR A 65 -23.94 -21.16 29.17
N PRO A 66 -23.88 -21.43 30.48
CA PRO A 66 -25.08 -21.61 31.27
C PRO A 66 -25.86 -20.28 31.35
N ASN A 67 -27.16 -20.34 31.11
CA ASN A 67 -28.07 -19.24 31.33
C ASN A 67 -28.02 -18.84 32.82
N ARG A 68 -27.84 -17.55 33.09
CA ARG A 68 -27.73 -17.05 34.48
C ARG A 68 -28.99 -17.21 35.32
N SER A 69 -30.15 -17.30 34.68
CA SER A 69 -31.46 -17.42 35.30
C SER A 69 -31.95 -18.87 35.38
N THR A 70 -31.75 -19.68 34.34
CA THR A 70 -32.28 -21.06 34.29
C THR A 70 -31.23 -22.14 34.56
N GLY A 71 -29.93 -21.83 34.46
CA GLY A 71 -28.84 -22.79 34.60
C GLY A 71 -28.66 -23.72 33.38
N GLU A 72 -29.58 -23.68 32.43
CA GLU A 72 -29.51 -24.50 31.20
C GLU A 72 -28.37 -24.05 30.30
N ILE A 73 -27.77 -25.00 29.58
CA ILE A 73 -26.68 -24.70 28.65
C ILE A 73 -27.25 -24.02 27.41
N GLU A 74 -26.91 -22.75 27.22
CA GLU A 74 -27.26 -22.01 26.01
C GLU A 74 -26.13 -22.08 24.98
N LYS A 75 -26.55 -22.28 23.74
CA LYS A 75 -25.69 -22.19 22.57
C LYS A 75 -25.70 -20.76 22.05
N SER A 76 -24.54 -20.12 22.04
CA SER A 76 -24.34 -18.78 21.47
C SER A 76 -23.25 -18.80 20.41
N GLU A 77 -23.40 -17.99 19.37
CA GLU A 77 -22.36 -17.78 18.36
C GLU A 77 -21.54 -16.54 18.72
N ILE A 78 -20.21 -16.66 18.65
CA ILE A 78 -19.30 -15.55 18.93
C ILE A 78 -18.29 -15.37 17.81
N LEU A 79 -17.99 -14.11 17.52
CA LEU A 79 -16.99 -13.71 16.54
C LEU A 79 -15.57 -13.95 17.09
N THR A 80 -14.68 -14.45 16.24
CA THR A 80 -13.28 -14.78 16.56
C THR A 80 -12.45 -14.78 15.27
N GLY A 81 -11.12 -14.87 15.38
CA GLY A 81 -10.28 -15.04 14.19
C GLY A 81 -10.39 -13.86 13.23
N PHE A 82 -10.32 -12.65 13.77
CA PHE A 82 -10.39 -11.40 13.03
C PHE A 82 -9.10 -11.20 12.25
N TYR A 83 -9.21 -10.84 10.99
CA TYR A 83 -8.06 -10.47 10.18
C TYR A 83 -8.41 -9.36 9.19
N TYR A 84 -7.39 -8.62 8.77
CA TYR A 84 -7.51 -7.68 7.67
C TYR A 84 -7.29 -8.42 6.34
N ASN A 85 -8.30 -8.35 5.48
CA ASN A 85 -8.22 -8.88 4.13
C ASN A 85 -7.55 -7.81 3.23
N ASN A 86 -6.25 -8.00 2.98
CA ASN A 86 -5.45 -7.06 2.21
C ASN A 86 -6.07 -6.81 0.83
N VAL A 87 -6.04 -5.55 0.38
CA VAL A 87 -6.52 -5.15 -0.95
C VAL A 87 -5.76 -5.89 -2.07
N PHE A 88 -4.47 -6.12 -1.85
CA PHE A 88 -3.64 -6.93 -2.72
C PHE A 88 -3.19 -8.18 -1.96
N THR A 89 -3.23 -9.32 -2.64
CA THR A 89 -2.54 -10.52 -2.18
C THR A 89 -1.03 -10.33 -2.25
N ASP A 90 -0.29 -11.12 -1.45
CA ASP A 90 1.17 -11.10 -1.47
C ASP A 90 1.76 -11.37 -2.86
N SER A 91 1.11 -12.22 -3.66
CA SER A 91 1.50 -12.52 -5.04
C SER A 91 1.29 -11.33 -5.98
N GLU A 92 0.20 -10.58 -5.84
CA GLU A 92 -0.07 -9.37 -6.62
C GLU A 92 0.90 -8.25 -6.26
N LEU A 93 1.16 -8.04 -4.97
CA LEU A 93 2.17 -7.07 -4.53
C LEU A 93 3.55 -7.45 -5.05
N ARG A 94 3.91 -8.74 -5.01
CA ARG A 94 5.18 -9.22 -5.57
C ARG A 94 5.30 -8.87 -7.05
N LEU A 95 4.25 -9.11 -7.83
CA LEU A 95 4.21 -8.80 -9.26
C LEU A 95 4.35 -7.29 -9.53
N LEU A 96 3.67 -6.45 -8.76
CA LEU A 96 3.77 -4.99 -8.87
C LEU A 96 5.17 -4.50 -8.52
N MET A 97 5.75 -5.04 -7.45
CA MET A 97 7.12 -4.71 -7.03
C MET A 97 8.14 -5.12 -8.09
N ASP A 98 8.02 -6.32 -8.66
CA ASP A 98 8.88 -6.76 -9.75
C ASP A 98 8.70 -5.85 -11.00
N SER A 99 7.48 -5.43 -11.31
CA SER A 99 7.20 -4.49 -12.42
C SER A 99 7.88 -3.12 -12.22
N VAL A 100 7.82 -2.56 -11.02
CA VAL A 100 8.54 -1.32 -10.67
C VAL A 100 10.04 -1.52 -10.79
N LEU A 101 10.54 -2.65 -10.27
CA LEU A 101 11.96 -2.97 -10.27
C LEU A 101 12.54 -3.07 -11.68
N PHE A 102 11.83 -3.72 -12.62
CA PHE A 102 12.26 -3.91 -14.00
C PHE A 102 11.91 -2.75 -14.95
N SER A 103 11.13 -1.77 -14.50
CA SER A 103 10.77 -0.61 -15.34
C SER A 103 11.99 0.20 -15.75
N LYS A 104 12.19 0.44 -17.05
CA LYS A 104 13.29 1.28 -17.57
C LYS A 104 13.01 2.78 -17.45
N SER A 105 11.74 3.14 -17.27
CA SER A 105 11.27 4.53 -17.28
C SER A 105 11.34 5.18 -15.89
N ILE A 106 11.36 4.39 -14.82
CA ILE A 106 11.39 4.89 -13.45
C ILE A 106 12.85 5.02 -12.98
N PRO A 107 13.28 6.20 -12.48
CA PRO A 107 14.61 6.37 -11.89
C PRO A 107 14.82 5.50 -10.65
N MET A 108 16.06 5.09 -10.38
CA MET A 108 16.37 4.15 -9.28
C MET A 108 15.95 4.68 -7.90
N ALA A 109 16.11 5.99 -7.65
CA ALA A 109 15.66 6.61 -6.41
C ALA A 109 14.15 6.43 -6.20
N ASN A 110 13.36 6.71 -7.23
CA ASN A 110 11.91 6.55 -7.19
C ASN A 110 11.48 5.08 -7.11
N LYS A 111 12.20 4.16 -7.77
CA LYS A 111 11.93 2.72 -7.61
C LYS A 111 12.05 2.28 -6.16
N LYS A 112 13.14 2.68 -5.49
CA LYS A 112 13.36 2.33 -4.08
C LYS A 112 12.22 2.83 -3.20
N GLU A 113 11.78 4.07 -3.40
CA GLU A 113 10.66 4.66 -2.67
C GLU A 113 9.33 3.92 -2.95
N LEU A 114 9.02 3.65 -4.22
CA LEU A 114 7.83 2.90 -4.61
C LEU A 114 7.82 1.47 -4.04
N LEU A 115 8.97 0.79 -4.02
CA LEU A 115 9.08 -0.54 -3.43
C LEU A 115 8.80 -0.53 -1.92
N VAL A 116 9.23 0.51 -1.20
CA VAL A 116 8.88 0.67 0.22
C VAL A 116 7.37 0.90 0.37
N LYS A 117 6.80 1.83 -0.40
CA LYS A 117 5.36 2.11 -0.39
C LYS A 117 4.51 0.88 -0.69
N LEU A 118 4.89 0.09 -1.71
CA LEU A 118 4.21 -1.15 -2.07
C LEU A 118 4.33 -2.23 -0.99
N LYS A 119 5.51 -2.36 -0.36
CA LYS A 119 5.70 -3.29 0.76
C LYS A 119 4.79 -2.96 1.95
N ASP A 120 4.59 -1.67 2.23
CA ASP A 120 3.74 -1.18 3.32
C ASP A 120 2.22 -1.35 3.05
N LEU A 121 1.84 -1.80 1.85
CA LEU A 121 0.46 -2.23 1.54
C LEU A 121 0.14 -3.65 2.02
N SER A 122 1.15 -4.43 2.43
CA SER A 122 0.94 -5.72 3.09
C SER A 122 1.17 -5.62 4.61
N ASN A 123 1.15 -6.76 5.27
CA ASN A 123 1.40 -6.92 6.69
C ASN A 123 2.85 -7.37 6.97
N LYS A 124 3.17 -7.59 8.25
CA LYS A 124 4.51 -8.02 8.68
C LYS A 124 4.97 -9.42 8.20
N TYR A 125 4.04 -10.26 7.74
CA TYR A 125 4.34 -11.62 7.29
C TYR A 125 4.80 -11.64 5.84
N PHE A 126 4.47 -10.60 5.06
CA PHE A 126 4.95 -10.46 3.70
C PHE A 126 6.46 -10.27 3.64
N LYS A 127 7.11 -11.18 2.92
CA LYS A 127 8.56 -11.19 2.73
C LYS A 127 8.89 -10.93 1.27
N PHE A 128 9.36 -9.73 0.99
CA PHE A 128 9.98 -9.39 -0.29
C PHE A 128 11.51 -9.43 -0.17
N SER A 129 12.15 -10.32 -0.93
CA SER A 129 13.61 -10.35 -1.10
C SER A 129 13.99 -10.08 -2.55
N THR A 130 15.00 -9.23 -2.73
CA THR A 130 15.67 -8.96 -4.01
C THR A 130 16.95 -9.80 -4.18
N ALA A 131 17.26 -10.71 -3.24
CA ALA A 131 18.53 -11.44 -3.22
C ALA A 131 18.80 -12.24 -4.51
N ASN A 132 17.74 -12.69 -5.20
CA ASN A 132 17.85 -13.44 -6.46
C ASN A 132 17.80 -12.54 -7.70
N ILE A 133 17.73 -11.22 -7.54
CA ILE A 133 17.55 -10.29 -8.65
C ILE A 133 18.90 -9.71 -9.03
N ARG A 134 19.42 -10.16 -10.16
CA ARG A 134 20.61 -9.55 -10.78
C ARG A 134 20.22 -8.21 -11.36
N PHE A 135 20.66 -7.14 -10.72
CA PHE A 135 20.57 -5.80 -11.29
C PHE A 135 21.48 -5.73 -12.51
N TYR A 136 20.91 -5.37 -13.66
CA TYR A 136 21.71 -4.75 -14.71
C TYR A 136 21.76 -3.27 -14.33
N GLU A 137 22.85 -2.86 -13.69
CA GLU A 137 23.15 -1.45 -13.46
C GLU A 137 23.32 -0.77 -14.82
N ALA A 138 22.21 -0.29 -15.38
CA ALA A 138 22.29 0.74 -16.40
C ALA A 138 22.78 1.99 -15.67
N ALA A 139 24.10 2.14 -15.63
CA ALA A 139 24.86 3.23 -15.06
C ALA A 139 24.11 4.57 -15.12
N ASP A 140 24.03 5.24 -13.98
CA ASP A 140 23.83 6.68 -13.80
C ASP A 140 23.11 7.39 -14.96
N ARG A 141 21.87 7.00 -15.22
CA ARG A 141 20.97 7.91 -15.95
C ARG A 141 20.64 9.04 -14.98
N GLU A 142 20.87 10.29 -15.43
CA GLU A 142 20.42 11.47 -14.68
C GLU A 142 18.99 11.27 -14.22
N ILE A 143 18.80 11.39 -12.91
CA ILE A 143 17.51 11.18 -12.26
C ILE A 143 16.59 12.28 -12.75
N ASN A 144 15.57 11.94 -13.55
CA ASN A 144 14.48 12.85 -13.79
C ASN A 144 13.68 12.99 -12.49
N LYS A 145 14.04 13.99 -11.68
CA LYS A 145 13.41 14.28 -10.38
C LYS A 145 11.94 14.67 -10.51
N GLU A 146 11.51 15.05 -11.72
CA GLU A 146 10.17 15.56 -12.01
C GLU A 146 9.34 14.57 -12.84
N LEU A 147 9.76 13.31 -12.96
CA LEU A 147 9.04 12.31 -13.79
C LEU A 147 7.54 12.25 -13.44
N PHE A 148 7.22 12.08 -12.15
CA PHE A 148 5.82 11.98 -11.71
C PHE A 148 5.07 13.29 -11.87
N TYR A 149 5.70 14.42 -11.58
CA TYR A 149 5.12 15.74 -11.83
C TYR A 149 4.80 15.93 -13.32
N THR A 150 5.70 15.53 -14.21
CA THR A 150 5.48 15.62 -15.67
C THR A 150 4.32 14.71 -16.09
N ILE A 151 4.21 13.50 -15.53
CA ILE A 151 3.07 12.60 -15.80
C ILE A 151 1.76 13.27 -15.35
N GLU A 152 1.72 13.84 -14.14
CA GLU A 152 0.53 14.52 -13.59
C GLU A 152 0.09 15.71 -14.45
N VAL A 153 1.02 16.59 -14.82
CA VAL A 153 0.73 17.76 -15.67
C VAL A 153 0.23 17.33 -17.05
N LEU A 154 0.81 16.29 -17.64
CA LEU A 154 0.38 15.79 -18.93
C LEU A 154 -1.00 15.14 -18.87
N ASP A 155 -1.30 14.37 -17.82
CA ASP A 155 -2.60 13.73 -17.63
C ASP A 155 -3.73 14.76 -17.43
N GLU A 156 -3.46 15.82 -16.66
CA GLU A 156 -4.38 16.95 -16.48
C GLU A 156 -4.61 17.68 -17.82
N ALA A 157 -3.56 17.93 -18.59
CA ALA A 157 -3.68 18.59 -19.88
C ALA A 157 -4.52 17.76 -20.87
N ILE A 158 -4.29 16.44 -20.93
CA ILE A 158 -5.05 15.52 -21.77
C ILE A 158 -6.53 15.51 -21.36
N SER A 159 -6.81 15.39 -20.05
CA SER A 159 -8.17 15.33 -19.52
C SER A 159 -8.99 16.59 -19.82
N ASN A 160 -8.33 17.75 -19.87
CA ASN A 160 -8.96 19.04 -20.13
C ASN A 160 -8.90 19.49 -21.60
N GLY A 161 -8.33 18.67 -22.49
CA GLY A 161 -8.15 19.05 -23.89
C GLY A 161 -7.28 20.29 -24.07
N LEU A 162 -6.19 20.39 -23.29
CA LEU A 162 -5.25 21.52 -23.33
C LEU A 162 -4.05 21.21 -24.22
N GLN A 163 -3.58 22.23 -24.94
CA GLN A 163 -2.33 22.17 -25.69
C GLN A 163 -1.14 22.13 -24.73
N VAL A 164 -0.16 21.27 -25.01
CA VAL A 164 1.07 21.14 -24.21
C VAL A 164 2.27 21.68 -24.99
N LYS A 165 3.11 22.46 -24.30
CA LYS A 165 4.38 22.96 -24.82
C LYS A 165 5.54 22.49 -23.95
N PHE A 166 6.59 21.96 -24.57
CA PHE A 166 7.74 21.41 -23.84
C PHE A 166 9.03 21.43 -24.66
N LEU A 167 10.16 21.15 -23.99
CA LEU A 167 11.50 21.07 -24.58
C LEU A 167 11.99 19.62 -24.55
N TYR A 168 12.48 19.13 -25.69
CA TYR A 168 13.19 17.84 -25.72
C TYR A 168 14.67 18.03 -25.44
N ASN A 169 15.22 17.16 -24.60
CA ASN A 169 16.65 17.08 -24.37
C ASN A 169 17.29 15.98 -25.22
N GLU A 170 18.56 16.14 -25.56
CA GLU A 170 19.42 15.14 -26.16
C GLU A 170 20.79 15.09 -25.47
N TYR A 171 21.46 13.94 -25.57
CA TYR A 171 22.80 13.80 -25.00
C TYR A 171 23.83 14.39 -25.95
N GLY A 172 24.59 15.37 -25.46
CA GLY A 172 25.74 15.92 -26.16
C GLY A 172 26.93 14.95 -26.17
N VAL A 173 27.97 15.32 -26.93
CA VAL A 173 29.26 14.58 -26.94
C VAL A 173 29.94 14.58 -25.57
N ASP A 174 29.57 15.52 -24.70
CA ASP A 174 29.97 15.62 -23.30
C ASP A 174 29.19 14.69 -22.36
N LYS A 175 28.26 13.89 -22.90
CA LYS A 175 27.34 13.01 -22.17
C LYS A 175 26.41 13.73 -21.19
N LYS A 176 26.16 15.03 -21.39
CA LYS A 176 25.19 15.80 -20.61
C LYS A 176 23.92 16.03 -21.43
N LEU A 177 22.81 16.28 -20.74
CA LEU A 177 21.57 16.69 -21.37
C LEU A 177 21.65 18.15 -21.85
N HIS A 178 21.38 18.36 -23.12
CA HIS A 178 21.22 19.67 -23.75
C HIS A 178 19.85 19.75 -24.41
N HIS A 179 19.24 20.93 -24.43
CA HIS A 179 18.01 21.12 -25.20
C HIS A 179 18.28 20.93 -26.69
N ARG A 180 17.35 20.28 -27.39
CA ARG A 180 17.39 20.18 -28.85
C ARG A 180 17.31 21.56 -29.47
N ILE A 181 18.13 21.77 -30.49
CA ILE A 181 18.24 23.04 -31.20
C ILE A 181 17.59 22.91 -32.59
N ASN A 182 16.99 23.99 -33.09
CA ASN A 182 16.44 24.08 -34.43
C ASN A 182 17.54 24.38 -35.47
N LYS A 183 17.19 24.49 -36.76
CA LYS A 183 18.16 24.81 -37.83
C LYS A 183 18.79 26.20 -37.70
N ASN A 184 18.19 27.09 -36.91
CA ASN A 184 18.61 28.47 -36.73
C ASN A 184 19.55 28.64 -35.52
N GLY A 185 19.76 27.59 -34.72
CA GLY A 185 20.58 27.67 -33.52
C GLY A 185 19.81 27.96 -32.23
N ASP A 186 18.48 28.08 -32.28
CA ASP A 186 17.65 28.34 -31.09
C ASP A 186 17.10 27.04 -30.48
N VAL A 187 16.82 27.07 -29.17
CA VAL A 187 16.16 25.98 -28.46
C VAL A 187 14.81 25.68 -29.12
N ARG A 188 14.61 24.41 -29.49
CA ARG A 188 13.43 23.94 -30.18
C ARG A 188 12.30 23.66 -29.19
N GLU A 189 11.21 24.40 -29.35
CA GLU A 189 9.97 24.18 -28.63
C GLU A 189 9.05 23.22 -29.39
N TYR A 190 8.45 22.28 -28.65
CA TYR A 190 7.51 21.30 -29.17
C TYR A 190 6.12 21.62 -28.64
N ILE A 191 5.14 21.63 -29.53
CA ILE A 191 3.74 21.91 -29.22
C ILE A 191 2.91 20.72 -29.70
N ILE A 192 2.11 20.14 -28.81
CA ILE A 192 1.17 19.06 -29.13
C ILE A 192 -0.24 19.55 -28.81
N ASN A 193 -1.12 19.42 -29.79
CA ASN A 193 -2.55 19.67 -29.63
C ASN A 193 -3.24 18.43 -29.05
N PRO A 194 -4.37 18.63 -28.34
CA PRO A 194 -5.22 17.54 -27.86
C PRO A 194 -5.69 16.59 -28.97
#